data_AF-A0A9X7J318-F1
#
_entry.id   AF-A0A9X7J318-F1
#
_cell.length_a   1.000
_cell.length_b   1.000
_cell.length_c   1.000
_cell.angle_alpha   90.00
_cell.angle_beta   90.00
_cell.angle_gamma   90.00
#
_symmetry.space_group_name_H-M   'P 1'
#
loop_
_entity.id
_entity.type
_entity.pdbx_description
1 polymer ?
#
loop_
_entity_poly.entity_id
_entity_poly.type
_entity_poly.pdbx_seq_one_letter_code
_entity_poly.pdbx_strand_id
1 'polypeptide(L)'
;MAPLLFGLEEEVFITEPERPTLQSLYYLARLLWRDPADYYTHTACNFTRGKDLRFGLMSGIEISTGTFAEIPDLLADLERRRRELAAVCSGLIVPVGHLFDQEEPTNICGMHVHISGFPDRDRAYRNLVYFLPLLALLVINSPVAGNRYYGQSYRWAEAFAIGPLREDRRYRFQDLIKSKRLGTLEIRVFDPVWDLARIRILLECIQAILLADVDYPGDIKFYNSLRLKVARDGYIEELRSVYRDLTRLLPVPEDLFRRTPADTIKELWLQEGTLATYAALDNAYRNGVLKPRPLPPGKVSWPLMLAGFCGYYLPRMPYNIKKVWSEW
;
A
#
# COMPACT_ATOMS: atom_id res chain seq x y z
N MET A 1 9.26 -27.67 10.54
CA MET A 1 9.56 -26.23 10.35
C MET A 1 8.31 -25.46 10.71
N ALA A 2 8.42 -24.29 11.33
CA ALA A 2 7.24 -23.42 11.54
C ALA A 2 6.73 -22.94 10.18
N PRO A 3 5.40 -22.85 9.97
CA PRO A 3 4.85 -22.31 8.73
C PRO A 3 5.22 -20.82 8.58
N LEU A 4 5.30 -20.35 7.34
CA LEU A 4 5.36 -18.91 7.06
C LEU A 4 4.05 -18.27 7.54
N LEU A 5 4.17 -17.07 8.10
CA LEU A 5 3.02 -16.28 8.57
C LEU A 5 3.03 -14.92 7.89
N PHE A 6 1.88 -14.49 7.40
CA PHE A 6 1.68 -13.26 6.64
C PHE A 6 0.70 -12.33 7.36
N GLY A 7 0.96 -11.03 7.28
CA GLY A 7 0.04 -9.96 7.64
C GLY A 7 0.19 -8.79 6.68
N LEU A 8 -0.86 -7.98 6.54
CA LEU A 8 -0.92 -6.90 5.56
C LEU A 8 -1.46 -5.62 6.21
N GLU A 9 -0.80 -4.49 5.94
CA GLU A 9 -1.29 -3.14 6.23
C GLU A 9 -1.64 -2.48 4.89
N GLU A 10 -2.84 -1.91 4.77
CA GLU A 10 -3.27 -1.15 3.59
C GLU A 10 -3.64 0.27 4.02
N GLU A 11 -2.98 1.24 3.42
CA GLU A 11 -3.33 2.64 3.51
C GLU A 11 -4.14 3.07 2.27
N VAL A 12 -5.19 3.86 2.48
CA VAL A 12 -6.00 4.44 1.40
C VAL A 12 -6.30 5.91 1.71
N PHE A 13 -6.45 6.72 0.66
CA PHE A 13 -7.00 8.05 0.81
C PHE A 13 -8.52 7.96 0.93
N ILE A 14 -9.11 8.81 1.77
CA ILE A 14 -10.54 9.10 1.72
C ILE A 14 -10.70 10.56 1.35
N THR A 15 -11.39 10.86 0.26
CA THR A 15 -11.50 12.24 -0.25
C THR A 15 -12.94 12.77 -0.20
N GLU A 16 -13.08 14.09 0.02
CA GLU A 16 -14.36 14.78 0.06
C GLU A 16 -14.42 16.05 -0.83
N PRO A 17 -14.66 15.92 -2.15
CA PRO A 17 -14.40 14.75 -2.97
C PRO A 17 -12.97 14.73 -3.54
N GLU A 18 -12.25 15.85 -3.51
CA GLU A 18 -10.95 15.96 -4.19
C GLU A 18 -9.77 15.62 -3.28
N ARG A 19 -9.90 15.93 -1.98
CA ARG A 19 -8.81 15.86 -1.02
C ARG A 19 -9.20 15.15 0.27
N PRO A 20 -8.24 14.53 0.97
CA PRO A 20 -8.46 14.04 2.32
C PRO A 20 -8.67 15.18 3.31
N THR A 21 -9.63 14.97 4.20
CA THR A 21 -9.90 15.90 5.31
C THR A 21 -9.84 15.17 6.65
N LEU A 22 -9.77 15.92 7.76
CA LEU A 22 -9.82 15.33 9.10
C LEU A 22 -11.12 14.56 9.37
N GLN A 23 -12.13 14.67 8.51
CA GLN A 23 -13.33 13.85 8.57
C GLN A 23 -13.00 12.36 8.41
N SER A 24 -11.87 12.02 7.79
CA SER A 24 -11.38 10.64 7.74
C SER A 24 -11.22 10.01 9.13
N LEU A 25 -10.86 10.80 10.15
CA LEU A 25 -10.77 10.35 11.55
C LEU A 25 -12.14 9.94 12.10
N TYR A 26 -13.23 10.51 11.60
CA TYR A 26 -14.59 10.14 12.01
C TYR A 26 -14.93 8.73 11.53
N TYR A 27 -14.57 8.38 10.30
CA TYR A 27 -14.79 7.02 9.81
C TYR A 27 -13.96 6.01 10.61
N LEU A 28 -12.71 6.35 10.93
CA LEU A 28 -11.88 5.53 11.82
C LEU A 28 -12.46 5.42 13.24
N ALA A 29 -13.05 6.50 13.78
CA ALA A 29 -13.76 6.42 15.05
C ALA A 29 -14.94 5.44 14.97
N ARG A 30 -15.71 5.46 13.88
CA ARG A 30 -16.83 4.52 13.68
C ARG A 30 -16.36 3.07 13.60
N LEU A 31 -15.22 2.78 12.96
CA LEU A 31 -14.61 1.45 13.01
C LEU A 31 -14.18 1.10 14.43
N LEU A 32 -13.37 1.95 15.06
CA LEU A 32 -12.84 1.74 16.40
C LEU A 32 -13.93 1.40 17.41
N TRP A 33 -15.04 2.14 17.41
CA TRP A 33 -16.12 1.92 18.36
C TRP A 33 -17.06 0.76 18.00
N ARG A 34 -16.95 0.19 16.79
CA ARG A 34 -17.67 -1.04 16.42
C ARG A 34 -17.03 -2.27 17.08
N ASP A 35 -15.70 -2.32 17.13
CA ASP A 35 -14.94 -3.34 17.85
C ASP A 35 -13.63 -2.74 18.39
N PRO A 36 -13.65 -2.18 19.61
CA PRO A 36 -12.47 -1.53 20.18
C PRO A 36 -11.31 -2.50 20.43
N ALA A 37 -11.59 -3.79 20.67
CA ALA A 37 -10.53 -4.76 20.94
C ALA A 37 -9.69 -5.02 19.69
N ASP A 38 -10.35 -5.05 18.53
CA ASP A 38 -9.74 -5.34 17.25
C ASP A 38 -9.14 -4.08 16.59
N TYR A 39 -9.94 -3.04 16.37
CA TYR A 39 -9.50 -1.88 15.58
C TYR A 39 -8.56 -0.94 16.32
N TYR A 40 -8.38 -1.08 17.63
CA TYR A 40 -7.37 -0.30 18.36
C TYR A 40 -5.95 -0.59 17.86
N THR A 41 -5.68 -1.80 17.37
CA THR A 41 -4.40 -2.20 16.77
C THR A 41 -4.45 -2.34 15.25
N HIS A 42 -5.64 -2.52 14.67
CA HIS A 42 -5.82 -2.78 13.23
C HIS A 42 -6.22 -1.56 12.39
N THR A 43 -6.06 -0.36 12.94
CA THR A 43 -6.23 0.89 12.19
C THR A 43 -5.05 1.83 12.44
N ALA A 44 -4.82 2.79 11.54
CA ALA A 44 -3.93 3.92 11.76
C ALA A 44 -4.37 5.13 10.92
N CYS A 45 -3.75 6.28 11.16
CA CYS A 45 -3.95 7.47 10.33
C CYS A 45 -2.60 8.17 10.11
N ASN A 46 -2.42 8.73 8.93
CA ASN A 46 -1.26 9.52 8.56
C ASN A 46 -1.62 10.99 8.39
N PHE A 47 -0.62 11.84 8.60
CA PHE A 47 -0.71 13.27 8.39
C PHE A 47 0.39 13.72 7.44
N THR A 48 0.04 14.66 6.58
CA THR A 48 0.96 15.35 5.68
C THR A 48 2.04 16.07 6.47
N ARG A 49 3.22 16.31 5.87
CA ARG A 49 4.38 16.87 6.57
C ARG A 49 5.06 17.97 5.77
N GLY A 50 5.84 18.80 6.48
CA GLY A 50 6.72 19.78 5.85
C GLY A 50 5.97 20.75 4.95
N LYS A 51 6.46 20.93 3.72
CA LYS A 51 5.90 21.89 2.75
C LYS A 51 4.52 21.49 2.23
N ASP A 52 4.18 20.21 2.28
CA ASP A 52 2.91 19.71 1.74
C ASP A 52 1.72 20.05 2.66
N LEU A 53 1.98 20.45 3.92
CA LEU A 53 0.93 20.90 4.86
C LEU A 53 0.06 22.04 4.31
N ARG A 54 0.59 22.85 3.38
CA ARG A 54 -0.15 23.92 2.70
C ARG A 54 -1.33 23.42 1.86
N PHE A 55 -1.34 22.12 1.51
CA PHE A 55 -2.36 21.49 0.68
C PHE A 55 -3.38 20.68 1.50
N GLY A 56 -3.11 20.44 2.77
CA GLY A 56 -4.00 19.71 3.67
C GLY A 56 -3.25 19.00 4.79
N LEU A 57 -3.88 18.85 5.95
CA LEU A 57 -3.29 18.18 7.10
C LEU A 57 -3.43 16.65 7.05
N MET A 58 -4.58 16.16 6.59
CA MET A 58 -4.88 14.73 6.59
C MET A 58 -4.24 14.04 5.38
N SER A 59 -3.71 12.83 5.60
CA SER A 59 -3.24 11.93 4.55
C SER A 59 -4.09 10.65 4.52
N GLY A 60 -3.49 9.52 4.19
CA GLY A 60 -4.15 8.21 4.21
C GLY A 60 -4.61 7.76 5.59
N ILE A 61 -5.60 6.88 5.59
CA ILE A 61 -5.95 6.04 6.73
C ILE A 61 -5.50 4.62 6.47
N GLU A 62 -5.27 3.84 7.53
CA GLU A 62 -4.77 2.47 7.43
C GLU A 62 -5.78 1.50 8.03
N ILE A 63 -5.93 0.34 7.38
CA ILE A 63 -6.51 -0.88 7.92
C ILE A 63 -5.46 -1.98 7.85
N SER A 64 -5.46 -2.91 8.80
CA SER A 64 -4.55 -4.05 8.75
C SER A 64 -5.23 -5.36 9.10
N THR A 65 -4.67 -6.45 8.56
CA THR A 65 -5.17 -7.80 8.77
C THR A 65 -4.64 -8.40 10.07
N GLY A 66 -5.23 -9.51 10.48
CA GLY A 66 -4.60 -10.47 11.38
C GLY A 66 -3.34 -11.11 10.76
N THR A 67 -2.81 -12.12 11.44
CA THR A 67 -1.67 -12.93 10.97
C THR A 67 -2.15 -14.31 10.57
N PHE A 68 -1.84 -14.74 9.35
CA PHE A 68 -2.37 -15.97 8.75
C PHE A 68 -1.26 -16.79 8.09
N ALA A 69 -1.38 -18.12 8.13
CA ALA A 69 -0.47 -19.02 7.40
C ALA A 69 -0.89 -19.17 5.92
N GLU A 70 -2.21 -19.19 5.68
CA GLU A 70 -2.80 -19.41 4.37
C GLU A 70 -3.19 -18.08 3.71
N ILE A 71 -2.80 -17.92 2.44
CA ILE A 71 -3.09 -16.72 1.64
C ILE A 71 -4.60 -16.48 1.48
N PRO A 72 -5.46 -17.50 1.25
CA PRO A 72 -6.90 -17.30 1.18
C PRO A 72 -7.50 -16.68 2.45
N ASP A 73 -7.04 -17.08 3.63
CA ASP A 73 -7.53 -16.54 4.90
C ASP A 73 -7.11 -15.07 5.09
N LEU A 74 -5.86 -14.75 4.73
CA LEU A 74 -5.37 -13.36 4.72
C LEU A 74 -6.21 -12.47 3.79
N LEU A 75 -6.53 -12.95 2.58
CA LEU A 75 -7.33 -12.20 1.62
C LEU A 75 -8.78 -12.04 2.06
N ALA A 76 -9.36 -13.08 2.66
CA ALA A 76 -10.71 -13.01 3.23
C ALA A 76 -10.78 -11.98 4.37
N ASP A 77 -9.74 -11.91 5.21
CA ASP A 77 -9.64 -10.89 6.25
C ASP A 77 -9.50 -9.49 5.64
N LEU A 78 -8.60 -9.30 4.66
CA LEU A 78 -8.46 -8.03 3.95
C LEU A 78 -9.78 -7.58 3.31
N GLU A 79 -10.46 -8.45 2.57
CA GLU A 79 -11.76 -8.15 1.95
C GLU A 79 -12.80 -7.75 3.00
N ARG A 80 -12.83 -8.45 4.14
CA ARG A 80 -13.67 -8.06 5.29
C ARG A 80 -13.31 -6.66 5.79
N ARG A 81 -12.03 -6.34 6.00
CA ARG A 81 -11.58 -5.00 6.43
C ARG A 81 -12.01 -3.92 5.44
N ARG A 82 -11.85 -4.15 4.14
CA ARG A 82 -12.28 -3.23 3.08
C ARG A 82 -13.79 -2.97 3.12
N ARG A 83 -14.60 -4.02 3.30
CA ARG A 83 -16.06 -3.90 3.42
C ARG A 83 -16.48 -3.14 4.67
N GLU A 84 -15.83 -3.40 5.80
CA GLU A 84 -16.08 -2.71 7.07
C GLU A 84 -15.76 -1.22 6.96
N LEU A 85 -14.62 -0.87 6.36
CA LEU A 85 -14.25 0.51 6.08
C LEU A 85 -15.27 1.18 5.15
N ALA A 86 -15.57 0.55 4.01
CA ALA A 86 -16.58 1.05 3.07
C ALA A 86 -17.93 1.33 3.74
N ALA A 87 -18.38 0.47 4.67
CA ALA A 87 -19.65 0.63 5.35
C ALA A 87 -19.72 1.88 6.25
N VAL A 88 -18.58 2.40 6.71
CA VAL A 88 -18.54 3.59 7.59
C VAL A 88 -18.14 4.88 6.86
N CYS A 89 -17.58 4.78 5.66
CA CYS A 89 -17.06 5.90 4.87
C CYS A 89 -18.10 6.44 3.89
N SER A 90 -18.38 7.75 3.98
CA SER A 90 -19.19 8.48 3.00
C SER A 90 -18.37 9.18 1.90
N GLY A 91 -17.07 9.36 2.12
CA GLY A 91 -16.13 9.88 1.12
C GLY A 91 -15.74 8.84 0.07
N LEU A 92 -15.01 9.28 -0.96
CA LEU A 92 -14.45 8.39 -1.97
C LEU A 92 -13.20 7.69 -1.42
N ILE A 93 -13.18 6.37 -1.47
CA ILE A 93 -11.99 5.58 -1.10
C ILE A 93 -11.10 5.44 -2.33
N VAL A 94 -9.88 5.99 -2.25
CA VAL A 94 -8.94 6.06 -3.38
C VAL A 94 -7.68 5.25 -3.02
N PRO A 95 -7.64 3.94 -3.35
CA PRO A 95 -6.48 3.08 -3.12
C PRO A 95 -5.42 3.32 -4.20
N VAL A 96 -4.68 4.43 -4.09
CA VAL A 96 -3.53 4.78 -4.94
C VAL A 96 -2.34 5.19 -4.09
N GLY A 97 -1.13 5.02 -4.62
CA GLY A 97 0.10 5.39 -3.90
C GLY A 97 0.22 6.90 -3.59
N HIS A 98 -0.34 7.74 -4.46
CA HIS A 98 -0.27 9.20 -4.39
C HIS A 98 -1.45 9.81 -5.18
N LEU A 99 -1.96 10.96 -4.71
CA LEU A 99 -3.09 11.67 -5.32
C LEU A 99 -2.65 12.47 -6.55
N PHE A 100 -3.54 12.63 -7.52
CA PHE A 100 -3.16 13.05 -8.87
C PHE A 100 -2.84 14.53 -9.01
N ASP A 101 -3.35 15.39 -8.12
CA ASP A 101 -3.51 16.81 -8.41
C ASP A 101 -2.31 17.68 -8.02
N GLN A 102 -1.51 17.28 -7.02
CA GLN A 102 -0.29 17.98 -6.60
C GLN A 102 0.85 17.00 -6.35
N GLU A 103 2.09 17.45 -6.56
CA GLU A 103 3.28 16.69 -6.21
C GLU A 103 3.57 16.83 -4.72
N GLU A 104 3.22 15.80 -3.95
CA GLU A 104 3.27 15.80 -2.47
C GLU A 104 3.98 14.53 -1.99
N PRO A 105 5.32 14.51 -1.96
CA PRO A 105 6.09 13.32 -1.59
C PRO A 105 5.86 12.88 -0.14
N THR A 106 5.22 13.71 0.70
CA THR A 106 4.84 13.35 2.07
C THR A 106 3.39 12.90 2.25
N ASN A 107 2.56 13.03 1.22
CA ASN A 107 1.15 12.65 1.23
C ASN A 107 0.95 11.38 0.36
N ILE A 108 1.25 10.22 0.94
CA ILE A 108 1.33 8.94 0.23
C ILE A 108 0.61 7.84 1.02
N CYS A 109 0.12 6.82 0.32
CA CYS A 109 -0.48 5.62 0.92
C CYS A 109 0.26 4.38 0.44
N GLY A 110 0.62 3.45 1.32
CA GLY A 110 1.26 2.18 0.99
C GLY A 110 0.41 0.95 1.25
N MET A 111 0.81 -0.16 0.64
CA MET A 111 0.46 -1.51 1.09
C MET A 111 1.73 -2.19 1.61
N HIS A 112 1.72 -2.63 2.86
CA HIS A 112 2.87 -3.29 3.48
C HIS A 112 2.56 -4.76 3.72
N VAL A 113 3.51 -5.64 3.38
CA VAL A 113 3.40 -7.08 3.64
C VAL A 113 4.43 -7.46 4.70
N HIS A 114 3.94 -7.99 5.82
CA HIS A 114 4.77 -8.52 6.90
C HIS A 114 4.83 -10.05 6.80
N ILE A 115 6.05 -10.59 6.85
CA ILE A 115 6.27 -12.04 6.85
C ILE A 115 7.14 -12.46 8.05
N SER A 116 6.83 -13.61 8.65
CA SER A 116 7.64 -14.31 9.66
C SER A 116 7.65 -15.82 9.45
N GLY A 117 8.33 -16.57 10.31
CA GLY A 117 8.42 -18.03 10.22
C GLY A 117 9.47 -18.55 9.23
N PHE A 118 10.45 -17.72 8.87
CA PHE A 118 11.48 -18.08 7.87
C PHE A 118 12.35 -19.26 8.33
N PRO A 119 12.57 -20.26 7.47
CA PRO A 119 13.61 -21.27 7.69
C PRO A 119 15.02 -20.65 7.68
N ASP A 120 15.28 -19.78 6.70
CA ASP A 120 16.49 -18.97 6.59
C ASP A 120 16.09 -17.52 6.26
N ARG A 121 16.21 -16.65 7.25
CA ARG A 121 15.81 -15.24 7.13
C ARG A 121 16.72 -14.43 6.20
N ASP A 122 18.00 -14.79 6.08
CA ASP A 122 18.93 -14.03 5.26
C ASP A 122 18.83 -14.43 3.79
N ARG A 123 18.62 -15.73 3.49
CA ARG A 123 18.21 -16.18 2.15
C ARG A 123 16.88 -15.57 1.74
N ALA A 124 15.88 -15.58 2.63
CA ALA A 124 14.59 -14.94 2.39
C ALA A 124 14.75 -13.46 2.01
N TYR A 125 15.59 -12.71 2.75
CA TYR A 125 15.87 -11.32 2.43
C TYR A 125 16.51 -11.16 1.04
N ARG A 126 17.56 -11.93 0.72
CA ARG A 126 18.23 -11.85 -0.60
C ARG A 126 17.27 -12.19 -1.74
N ASN A 127 16.52 -13.28 -1.60
CA ASN A 127 15.53 -13.69 -2.60
C ASN A 127 14.49 -12.59 -2.82
N LEU A 128 13.93 -12.01 -1.75
CA LEU A 128 13.00 -10.90 -1.87
C LEU A 128 13.65 -9.71 -2.59
N VAL A 129 14.87 -9.30 -2.24
CA VAL A 129 15.57 -8.19 -2.93
C VAL A 129 15.72 -8.45 -4.43
N TYR A 130 16.02 -9.68 -4.84
CA TYR A 130 16.16 -10.05 -6.26
C TYR A 130 14.85 -9.88 -7.04
N PHE A 131 13.73 -10.35 -6.48
CA PHE A 131 12.43 -10.32 -7.16
C PHE A 131 11.63 -9.03 -6.96
N LEU A 132 11.97 -8.22 -5.95
CA LEU A 132 11.17 -7.08 -5.50
C LEU A 132 10.79 -6.09 -6.61
N PRO A 133 11.69 -5.70 -7.54
CA PRO A 133 11.32 -4.78 -8.61
C PRO A 133 10.22 -5.32 -9.53
N LEU A 134 10.24 -6.63 -9.82
CA LEU A 134 9.23 -7.29 -10.63
C LEU A 134 7.92 -7.46 -9.85
N LEU A 135 7.99 -7.87 -8.59
CA LEU A 135 6.82 -8.05 -7.73
C LEU A 135 6.04 -6.74 -7.56
N ALA A 136 6.73 -5.61 -7.45
CA ALA A 136 6.10 -4.29 -7.30
C ALA A 136 5.15 -3.97 -8.47
N LEU A 137 5.47 -4.40 -9.69
CA LEU A 137 4.64 -4.16 -10.88
C LEU A 137 3.27 -4.83 -10.83
N LEU A 138 3.08 -5.88 -10.02
CA LEU A 138 1.78 -6.53 -9.87
C LEU A 138 0.73 -5.58 -9.29
N VAL A 139 1.15 -4.62 -8.47
CA VAL A 139 0.27 -3.73 -7.70
C VAL A 139 0.66 -2.24 -7.80
N ILE A 140 1.58 -1.89 -8.70
CA ILE A 140 2.04 -0.52 -8.92
C ILE A 140 0.88 0.36 -9.36
N ASN A 141 0.64 1.49 -8.67
CA ASN A 141 -0.64 2.19 -8.78
C ASN A 141 -0.59 3.67 -8.33
N SER A 142 0.39 4.44 -8.83
CA SER A 142 0.39 5.90 -8.70
C SER A 142 0.95 6.61 -9.94
N PRO A 143 0.28 6.49 -11.09
CA PRO A 143 0.80 6.93 -12.39
C PRO A 143 0.81 8.45 -12.62
N VAL A 144 0.07 9.21 -11.82
CA VAL A 144 -0.20 10.63 -12.05
C VAL A 144 0.20 11.42 -10.80
N ALA A 145 0.86 12.56 -11.01
CA ALA A 145 1.20 13.51 -9.97
C ALA A 145 1.22 14.92 -10.56
N GLY A 146 0.73 15.93 -9.82
CA GLY A 146 0.73 17.32 -10.32
C GLY A 146 -0.08 17.52 -11.61
N ASN A 147 -1.18 16.78 -11.78
CA ASN A 147 -2.02 16.72 -12.98
C ASN A 147 -1.26 16.36 -14.28
N ARG A 148 -0.16 15.63 -14.17
CA ARG A 148 0.60 15.10 -15.30
C ARG A 148 0.86 13.61 -15.12
N TYR A 149 0.93 12.91 -16.26
CA TYR A 149 1.45 11.55 -16.26
C TYR A 149 2.91 11.57 -15.80
N TYR A 150 3.21 10.79 -14.78
CA TYR A 150 4.52 10.74 -14.14
C TYR A 150 5.32 9.49 -14.54
N GLY A 151 4.64 8.36 -14.69
CA GLY A 151 5.25 7.04 -14.86
C GLY A 151 4.32 5.95 -14.30
N GLN A 152 4.87 4.92 -13.67
CA GLN A 152 4.08 3.86 -13.06
C GLN A 152 3.76 4.13 -11.58
N SER A 153 4.72 4.66 -10.82
CA SER A 153 4.51 5.00 -9.40
C SER A 153 5.33 6.21 -8.94
N TYR A 154 4.64 7.32 -8.74
CA TYR A 154 5.17 8.49 -8.05
C TYR A 154 5.59 8.15 -6.62
N ARG A 155 4.76 7.38 -5.90
CA ARG A 155 5.05 7.00 -4.52
C ARG A 155 6.37 6.25 -4.43
N TRP A 156 6.56 5.24 -5.27
CA TRP A 156 7.79 4.47 -5.25
C TRP A 156 9.01 5.35 -5.55
N ALA A 157 8.91 6.23 -6.54
CA ALA A 157 10.04 7.05 -6.95
C ALA A 157 10.38 8.18 -5.95
N GLU A 158 9.40 8.91 -5.43
CA GLU A 158 9.62 10.19 -4.73
C GLU A 158 9.24 10.20 -3.24
N ALA A 159 8.52 9.19 -2.74
CA ALA A 159 7.98 9.26 -1.37
C ALA A 159 9.08 9.26 -0.30
N PHE A 160 8.87 10.04 0.76
CA PHE A 160 9.82 10.13 1.87
C PHE A 160 9.86 8.90 2.79
N ALA A 161 8.77 8.13 2.86
CA ALA A 161 8.56 7.08 3.86
C ALA A 161 9.03 5.68 3.43
N ILE A 162 9.52 5.57 2.20
CA ILE A 162 10.15 4.40 1.58
C ILE A 162 11.38 4.88 0.80
N GLY A 163 12.17 3.98 0.23
CA GLY A 163 13.45 4.39 -0.33
C GLY A 163 14.37 3.25 -0.76
N PRO A 164 15.53 3.60 -1.34
CA PRO A 164 16.54 2.63 -1.71
C PRO A 164 16.97 1.79 -0.50
N LEU A 165 17.29 0.52 -0.75
CA LEU A 165 17.78 -0.40 0.25
C LEU A 165 19.17 0.04 0.75
N ARG A 166 19.42 -0.21 2.03
CA ARG A 166 20.65 0.13 2.74
C ARG A 166 21.25 -1.11 3.37
N GLU A 167 22.54 -1.05 3.71
CA GLU A 167 23.21 -2.12 4.46
C GLU A 167 22.54 -2.34 5.82
N ASP A 168 22.15 -1.27 6.51
CA ASP A 168 21.27 -1.37 7.68
C ASP A 168 19.84 -1.72 7.26
N ARG A 169 19.54 -3.01 7.28
CA ARG A 169 18.22 -3.58 6.98
C ARG A 169 17.14 -3.17 7.98
N ARG A 170 17.48 -2.54 9.12
CA ARG A 170 16.51 -2.06 10.13
C ARG A 170 16.17 -0.58 9.94
N TYR A 171 16.84 0.13 9.04
CA TYR A 171 16.47 1.51 8.71
C TYR A 171 15.04 1.53 8.14
N ARG A 172 14.16 2.37 8.68
CA ARG A 172 12.72 2.29 8.43
C ARG A 172 12.29 2.77 7.02
N PHE A 173 12.95 3.80 6.49
CA PHE A 173 12.55 4.45 5.24
C PHE A 173 13.25 3.82 4.03
N GLN A 174 13.01 2.53 3.84
CA GLN A 174 13.45 1.76 2.67
C GLN A 174 12.38 0.74 2.27
N ASP A 175 12.48 0.21 1.06
CA ASP A 175 11.43 -0.61 0.43
C ASP A 175 11.26 -2.02 1.04
N LEU A 176 12.28 -2.54 1.74
CA LEU A 176 12.24 -3.81 2.46
C LEU A 176 13.04 -3.67 3.77
N ILE A 177 12.42 -4.00 4.90
CA ILE A 177 13.05 -3.87 6.23
C ILE A 177 12.94 -5.13 7.07
N LYS A 178 13.87 -5.27 8.02
CA LYS A 178 13.72 -6.09 9.22
C LYS A 178 13.01 -5.23 10.27
N SER A 179 11.71 -5.42 10.44
CA SER A 179 10.90 -4.65 11.40
C SER A 179 11.40 -4.86 12.82
N LYS A 180 11.80 -3.79 13.52
CA LYS A 180 12.30 -3.86 14.90
C LYS A 180 11.22 -4.32 15.88
N ARG A 181 10.01 -3.77 15.73
CA ARG A 181 8.87 -3.98 16.64
C ARG A 181 8.27 -5.37 16.51
N LEU A 182 8.04 -5.82 15.26
CA LEU A 182 7.35 -7.09 14.99
C LEU A 182 8.31 -8.25 14.72
N GLY A 183 9.59 -7.97 14.50
CA GLY A 183 10.57 -9.00 14.17
C GLY A 183 10.37 -9.63 12.79
N THR A 184 9.49 -9.09 11.94
CA THR A 184 9.15 -9.57 10.59
C THR A 184 10.13 -9.08 9.51
N LEU A 185 10.10 -9.67 8.32
CA LEU A 185 10.48 -8.93 7.11
C LEU A 185 9.24 -8.17 6.64
N GLU A 186 9.40 -6.89 6.37
CA GLU A 186 8.32 -6.00 5.99
C GLU A 186 8.65 -5.38 4.63
N ILE A 187 7.84 -5.73 3.63
CA ILE A 187 7.93 -5.19 2.27
C ILE A 187 7.02 -3.97 2.21
N ARG A 188 7.60 -2.80 1.96
CA ARG A 188 6.94 -1.49 2.04
C ARG A 188 6.71 -0.85 0.68
N VAL A 189 7.27 -1.43 -0.38
CA VAL A 189 7.30 -0.83 -1.71
C VAL A 189 5.93 -0.74 -2.38
N PHE A 190 5.00 -1.62 -2.04
CA PHE A 190 3.77 -1.78 -2.80
C PHE A 190 2.83 -0.59 -2.65
N ASP A 191 2.23 -0.18 -3.76
CA ASP A 191 1.13 0.78 -3.75
C ASP A 191 -0.17 0.05 -3.36
N PRO A 192 -1.12 0.72 -2.70
CA PRO A 192 -2.47 0.18 -2.53
C PRO A 192 -3.16 0.07 -3.87
N VAL A 193 -4.01 -0.95 -4.02
CA VAL A 193 -4.71 -1.25 -5.27
C VAL A 193 -6.06 -1.90 -4.99
N TRP A 194 -7.09 -1.58 -5.77
CA TRP A 194 -8.43 -2.16 -5.60
C TRP A 194 -8.47 -3.67 -5.91
N ASP A 195 -7.56 -4.16 -6.75
CA ASP A 195 -7.59 -5.50 -7.34
C ASP A 195 -7.08 -6.59 -6.39
N LEU A 196 -8.01 -7.26 -5.68
CA LEU A 196 -7.69 -8.40 -4.80
C LEU A 196 -7.07 -9.59 -5.55
N ALA A 197 -7.36 -9.78 -6.84
CA ALA A 197 -6.79 -10.88 -7.61
C ALA A 197 -5.29 -10.65 -7.88
N ARG A 198 -4.88 -9.40 -8.11
CA ARG A 198 -3.45 -9.04 -8.20
C ARG A 198 -2.73 -9.16 -6.86
N ILE A 199 -3.38 -8.76 -5.77
CA ILE A 199 -2.82 -8.95 -4.40
C ILE A 199 -2.62 -10.44 -4.12
N ARG A 200 -3.56 -11.30 -4.50
CA ARG A 200 -3.41 -12.76 -4.38
C ARG A 200 -2.19 -13.27 -5.12
N ILE A 201 -2.03 -12.92 -6.40
CA ILE A 201 -0.88 -13.36 -7.21
C ILE A 201 0.43 -12.86 -6.58
N LEU A 202 0.47 -11.62 -6.10
CA LEU A 202 1.63 -11.07 -5.39
C LEU A 202 2.01 -11.92 -4.17
N LEU A 203 1.04 -12.25 -3.32
CA LEU A 203 1.27 -13.06 -2.11
C LEU A 203 1.71 -14.49 -2.46
N GLU A 204 1.11 -15.10 -3.48
CA GLU A 204 1.49 -16.42 -3.99
C GLU A 204 2.94 -16.41 -4.51
N CYS A 205 3.34 -15.35 -5.25
CA CYS A 205 4.73 -15.19 -5.70
C CYS A 205 5.69 -15.07 -4.51
N ILE A 206 5.37 -14.22 -3.52
CA ILE A 206 6.18 -14.05 -2.32
C ILE A 206 6.35 -15.39 -1.59
N GLN A 207 5.26 -16.14 -1.41
CA GLN A 207 5.31 -17.44 -0.75
C GLN A 207 6.19 -18.43 -1.52
N ALA A 208 6.03 -18.53 -2.84
CA ALA A 208 6.84 -19.41 -3.68
C ALA A 208 8.35 -19.06 -3.60
N ILE A 209 8.69 -17.77 -3.63
CA ILE A 209 10.07 -17.27 -3.48
C ILE A 209 10.68 -17.64 -2.13
N LEU A 210 9.88 -17.54 -1.06
CA LEU A 210 10.34 -17.80 0.31
C LEU A 210 10.45 -19.29 0.63
N LEU A 211 9.64 -20.13 0.00
CA LEU A 211 9.70 -21.59 0.12
C LEU A 211 10.73 -22.24 -0.81
N ALA A 212 11.22 -21.52 -1.82
CA ALA A 212 12.27 -22.01 -2.69
C ALA A 212 13.55 -22.33 -1.91
N ASP A 213 14.14 -23.48 -2.19
CA ASP A 213 15.44 -23.88 -1.64
C ASP A 213 16.61 -23.40 -2.51
N VAL A 214 16.43 -22.26 -3.16
CA VAL A 214 17.41 -21.62 -4.06
C VAL A 214 17.80 -20.27 -3.46
N ASP A 215 19.10 -19.98 -3.48
CA ASP A 215 19.63 -18.66 -3.13
C ASP A 215 19.81 -17.83 -4.40
N TYR A 216 18.95 -16.84 -4.59
CA TYR A 216 19.02 -15.94 -5.72
C TYR A 216 20.01 -14.80 -5.44
N PRO A 217 20.66 -14.24 -6.48
CA PRO A 217 21.70 -13.23 -6.33
C PRO A 217 21.11 -11.84 -6.03
N GLY A 218 20.38 -11.71 -4.92
CA GLY A 218 19.80 -10.46 -4.44
C GLY A 218 20.88 -9.46 -4.01
N ASP A 219 21.08 -8.43 -4.84
CA ASP A 219 22.06 -7.39 -4.60
C ASP A 219 21.40 -6.01 -4.41
N ILE A 220 21.79 -5.32 -3.34
CA ILE A 220 21.24 -4.01 -2.97
C ILE A 220 21.56 -2.95 -4.02
N LYS A 221 22.78 -2.97 -4.61
CA LYS A 221 23.18 -1.97 -5.59
C LYS A 221 22.39 -2.16 -6.89
N PHE A 222 22.25 -3.40 -7.33
CA PHE A 222 21.44 -3.77 -8.48
C PHE A 222 19.98 -3.35 -8.29
N TYR A 223 19.36 -3.72 -7.16
CA TYR A 223 18.01 -3.28 -6.80
C TYR A 223 17.87 -1.76 -6.89
N ASN A 224 18.76 -1.02 -6.21
CA ASN A 224 18.71 0.44 -6.18
C ASN A 224 18.90 1.07 -7.57
N SER A 225 19.69 0.45 -8.44
CA SER A 225 19.88 0.92 -9.83
C SER A 225 18.63 0.75 -10.70
N LEU A 226 17.79 -0.25 -10.40
CA LEU A 226 16.54 -0.50 -11.11
C LEU A 226 15.38 0.31 -10.55
N ARG A 227 15.39 0.59 -9.24
CA ARG A 227 14.28 1.19 -8.49
C ARG A 227 13.59 2.35 -9.21
N LEU A 228 14.34 3.40 -9.57
CA LEU A 228 13.77 4.59 -10.22
C LEU A 228 13.32 4.29 -11.66
N LYS A 229 14.07 3.49 -12.41
CA LYS A 229 13.71 3.08 -13.78
C LYS A 229 12.38 2.35 -13.78
N VAL A 230 12.20 1.34 -12.92
CA VAL A 230 10.98 0.54 -12.85
C VAL A 230 9.80 1.39 -12.37
N ALA A 231 9.99 2.28 -11.41
CA ALA A 231 8.94 3.20 -10.95
C ALA A 231 8.47 4.17 -12.05
N ARG A 232 9.33 4.50 -13.02
CA ARG A 232 9.00 5.39 -14.15
C ARG A 232 8.47 4.61 -15.35
N ASP A 233 9.21 3.61 -15.78
CA ASP A 233 9.06 2.96 -17.09
C ASP A 233 8.30 1.62 -17.00
N GLY A 234 8.17 1.04 -15.80
CA GLY A 234 7.47 -0.22 -15.59
C GLY A 234 8.32 -1.44 -15.93
N TYR A 235 7.77 -2.35 -16.73
CA TYR A 235 8.43 -3.60 -17.09
C TYR A 235 9.52 -3.38 -18.14
N ILE A 236 10.77 -3.35 -17.68
CA ILE A 236 11.98 -3.11 -18.48
C ILE A 236 12.74 -4.41 -18.81
N GLU A 237 13.65 -4.34 -19.79
CA GLU A 237 14.42 -5.49 -20.29
C GLU A 237 15.23 -6.19 -19.19
N GLU A 238 15.80 -5.42 -18.26
CA GLU A 238 16.57 -5.95 -17.12
C GLU A 238 15.74 -6.88 -16.21
N LEU A 239 14.40 -6.78 -16.24
CA LEU A 239 13.50 -7.64 -15.45
C LEU A 239 13.15 -8.95 -16.14
N ARG A 240 13.56 -9.19 -17.39
CA ARG A 240 13.25 -10.44 -18.10
C ARG A 240 13.88 -11.66 -17.46
N SER A 241 15.14 -11.56 -17.00
CA SER A 241 15.80 -12.65 -16.28
C SER A 241 15.06 -12.99 -15.00
N VAL A 242 14.70 -11.96 -14.22
CA VAL A 242 13.93 -12.08 -12.98
C VAL A 242 12.56 -12.72 -13.24
N TYR A 243 11.88 -12.35 -14.32
CA TYR A 243 10.59 -12.95 -14.71
C TYR A 243 10.71 -14.43 -15.06
N ARG A 244 11.74 -14.83 -15.84
CA ARG A 244 11.99 -16.25 -16.14
C ARG A 244 12.22 -17.05 -14.88
N ASP A 245 12.98 -16.49 -13.93
CA ASP A 245 13.25 -17.16 -12.67
C ASP A 245 12.01 -17.27 -11.79
N LEU A 246 11.16 -16.24 -11.75
CA LEU A 246 9.88 -16.28 -11.05
C LEU A 246 8.97 -17.35 -11.65
N THR A 247 8.87 -17.41 -12.98
CA THR A 247 8.01 -18.35 -13.72
C THR A 247 8.38 -19.80 -13.46
N ARG A 248 9.66 -20.09 -13.15
CA ARG A 248 10.11 -21.43 -12.73
C ARG A 248 9.61 -21.83 -11.35
N LEU A 249 9.36 -20.86 -10.47
CA LEU A 249 8.82 -21.09 -9.13
C LEU A 249 7.29 -21.15 -9.14
N LEU A 250 6.68 -20.19 -9.84
CA LEU A 250 5.24 -20.05 -9.98
C LEU A 250 4.93 -19.47 -11.37
N PRO A 251 4.23 -20.21 -12.24
CA PRO A 251 3.82 -19.69 -13.53
C PRO A 251 2.88 -18.49 -13.39
N VAL A 252 3.34 -17.30 -13.78
CA VAL A 252 2.56 -16.06 -13.79
C VAL A 252 2.53 -15.49 -15.22
N PRO A 253 1.36 -15.10 -15.75
CA PRO A 253 1.28 -14.47 -17.07
C PRO A 253 2.13 -13.20 -17.15
N GLU A 254 3.02 -13.12 -18.15
CA GLU A 254 3.90 -11.96 -18.35
C GLU A 254 3.11 -10.65 -18.53
N ASP A 255 1.91 -10.75 -19.12
CA ASP A 255 1.03 -9.62 -19.39
C ASP A 255 0.62 -8.85 -18.12
N LEU A 256 0.63 -9.50 -16.95
CA LEU A 256 0.34 -8.83 -15.67
C LEU A 256 1.42 -7.82 -15.27
N PHE A 257 2.64 -8.01 -15.75
CA PHE A 257 3.77 -7.09 -15.57
C PHE A 257 3.83 -6.04 -16.69
N ARG A 258 3.46 -6.43 -17.93
CA ARG A 258 3.43 -5.53 -19.10
C ARG A 258 2.30 -4.50 -19.03
N ARG A 259 1.13 -4.88 -18.51
CA ARG A 259 -0.01 -3.99 -18.29
C ARG A 259 -0.35 -3.99 -16.81
N THR A 260 0.03 -2.91 -16.14
CA THR A 260 -0.08 -2.77 -14.69
C THR A 260 -1.41 -2.11 -14.29
N PRO A 261 -1.74 -2.07 -12.98
CA PRO A 261 -2.84 -1.23 -12.50
C PRO A 261 -2.62 0.25 -12.83
N ALA A 262 -1.38 0.74 -12.74
CA ALA A 262 -1.02 2.10 -13.11
C ALA A 262 -1.34 2.43 -14.58
N ASP A 263 -1.14 1.51 -15.53
CA ASP A 263 -1.55 1.72 -16.92
C ASP A 263 -3.06 1.87 -17.05
N THR A 264 -3.81 1.03 -16.32
CA THR A 264 -5.29 1.08 -16.30
C THR A 264 -5.80 2.40 -15.71
N ILE A 265 -5.20 2.87 -14.62
CA ILE A 265 -5.57 4.14 -13.99
C ILE A 265 -5.17 5.33 -14.83
N LYS A 266 -4.01 5.28 -15.50
CA LYS A 266 -3.60 6.31 -16.46
C LYS A 266 -4.61 6.44 -17.60
N GLU A 267 -5.00 5.32 -18.22
CA GLU A 267 -5.98 5.31 -19.32
C GLU A 267 -7.30 5.94 -18.87
N LEU A 268 -7.80 5.54 -17.70
CA LEU A 268 -9.04 6.08 -17.14
C LEU A 268 -8.93 7.58 -16.82
N TRP A 269 -7.81 8.01 -16.23
CA TRP A 269 -7.57 9.41 -15.89
C TRP A 269 -7.49 10.30 -17.13
N LEU A 270 -6.84 9.84 -18.20
CA LEU A 270 -6.77 10.56 -19.47
C LEU A 270 -8.15 10.71 -20.14
N GLN A 271 -9.04 9.74 -19.94
CA GLN A 271 -10.38 9.72 -20.55
C GLN A 271 -11.39 10.53 -19.74
N GLU A 272 -11.40 10.37 -18.41
CA GLU A 272 -12.48 10.82 -17.54
C GLU A 272 -12.05 11.92 -16.54
N GLY A 273 -10.75 12.15 -16.39
CA GLY A 273 -10.19 13.10 -15.44
C GLY A 273 -10.14 12.59 -13.99
N THR A 274 -9.66 13.45 -13.09
CA THR A 274 -9.31 13.08 -11.70
C THR A 274 -10.51 12.58 -10.88
N LEU A 275 -11.60 13.35 -10.78
CA LEU A 275 -12.72 12.98 -9.90
C LEU A 275 -13.48 11.75 -10.38
N ALA A 276 -13.67 11.59 -11.68
CA ALA A 276 -14.30 10.40 -12.22
C ALA A 276 -13.43 9.14 -12.01
N THR A 277 -12.10 9.29 -12.09
CA THR A 277 -11.17 8.21 -11.76
C THR A 277 -11.23 7.85 -10.28
N TYR A 278 -11.29 8.84 -9.37
CA TYR A 278 -11.48 8.58 -7.93
C TYR A 278 -12.83 7.89 -7.65
N ALA A 279 -13.90 8.30 -8.32
CA ALA A 279 -15.21 7.63 -8.21
C ALA A 279 -15.16 6.18 -8.73
N ALA A 280 -14.38 5.92 -9.77
CA ALA A 280 -14.19 4.57 -10.30
C ALA A 280 -13.38 3.68 -9.35
N LEU A 281 -12.35 4.25 -8.73
CA LEU A 281 -11.53 3.59 -7.72
C LEU A 281 -12.35 3.24 -6.47
N ASP A 282 -13.18 4.18 -5.99
CA ASP A 282 -14.13 3.92 -4.91
C ASP A 282 -15.12 2.81 -5.26
N ASN A 283 -15.69 2.86 -6.47
CA ASN A 283 -16.57 1.79 -6.96
C ASN A 283 -15.85 0.44 -6.99
N ALA A 284 -14.61 0.40 -7.46
CA ALA A 284 -13.81 -0.81 -7.54
C ALA A 284 -13.50 -1.36 -6.15
N TYR A 285 -13.14 -0.50 -5.20
CA TYR A 285 -12.87 -0.87 -3.81
C TYR A 285 -14.12 -1.45 -3.12
N ARG A 286 -15.29 -0.88 -3.38
CA ARG A 286 -16.56 -1.27 -2.75
C ARG A 286 -17.27 -2.44 -3.41
N ASN A 287 -17.14 -2.58 -4.74
CA ASN A 287 -17.99 -3.47 -5.54
C ASN A 287 -17.22 -4.28 -6.59
N GLY A 288 -15.89 -4.13 -6.68
CA GLY A 288 -15.06 -4.85 -7.65
C GLY A 288 -15.17 -4.35 -9.10
N VAL A 289 -15.85 -3.23 -9.36
CA VAL A 289 -16.04 -2.68 -10.71
C VAL A 289 -15.30 -1.35 -10.86
N LEU A 290 -14.25 -1.32 -11.68
CA LEU A 290 -13.54 -0.09 -12.03
C LEU A 290 -14.28 0.69 -13.12
N LYS A 291 -15.30 1.44 -12.71
CA LYS A 291 -16.05 2.37 -13.56
C LYS A 291 -16.55 3.56 -12.75
N PRO A 292 -16.51 4.79 -13.29
CA PRO A 292 -17.02 5.96 -12.58
C PRO A 292 -18.48 5.76 -12.14
N ARG A 293 -18.81 6.26 -10.96
CA ARG A 293 -20.18 6.39 -10.46
C ARG A 293 -20.49 7.87 -10.23
N PRO A 294 -21.77 8.27 -10.18
CA PRO A 294 -22.14 9.61 -9.76
C PRO A 294 -21.45 9.96 -8.44
N LEU A 295 -20.82 11.13 -8.40
CA LEU A 295 -20.13 11.58 -7.20
C LEU A 295 -21.14 11.70 -6.05
N PRO A 296 -20.86 11.12 -4.87
CA PRO A 296 -21.69 11.40 -3.71
C PRO A 296 -21.63 12.91 -3.43
N PRO A 297 -22.69 13.52 -2.86
CA PRO A 297 -22.64 14.89 -2.36
C PRO A 297 -21.71 14.93 -1.14
N GLY A 298 -20.40 14.88 -1.37
CA GLY A 298 -19.37 14.94 -0.35
C GLY A 298 -19.36 16.34 0.25
N LYS A 299 -19.88 16.48 1.47
CA LYS A 299 -19.77 17.72 2.24
C LYS A 299 -18.87 17.48 3.43
N VAL A 300 -17.79 18.24 3.49
CA VAL A 300 -16.95 18.34 4.69
C VAL A 300 -17.78 18.93 5.81
N SER A 301 -17.72 18.28 6.97
CA SER A 301 -18.54 18.60 8.13
C SER A 301 -17.65 18.78 9.34
N TRP A 302 -17.52 20.04 9.80
CA TRP A 302 -16.71 20.38 10.98
C TRP A 302 -17.10 19.55 12.23
N PRO A 303 -18.39 19.29 12.53
CA PRO A 303 -18.75 18.47 13.68
C PRO A 303 -18.26 17.03 13.55
N LEU A 304 -18.25 16.48 12.33
CA LEU A 304 -17.70 15.15 12.08
C LEU A 304 -16.19 15.13 12.28
N MET A 305 -15.46 16.16 11.81
CA MET A 305 -14.02 16.29 12.06
C MET A 305 -13.70 16.30 13.56
N LEU A 306 -14.45 17.08 14.36
CA LEU A 306 -14.27 17.13 15.82
C LEU A 306 -14.61 15.78 16.46
N ALA A 307 -15.73 15.16 16.07
CA ALA A 307 -16.13 13.85 16.57
C ALA A 307 -15.08 12.77 16.23
N GLY A 308 -14.47 12.84 15.04
CA GLY A 308 -13.38 11.96 14.65
C GLY A 308 -12.12 12.16 15.48
N PHE A 309 -11.71 13.41 15.69
CA PHE A 309 -10.56 13.71 16.54
C PHE A 309 -10.75 13.20 17.98
N CYS A 310 -11.89 13.52 18.59
CA CYS A 310 -12.20 13.09 19.95
C CYS A 310 -12.48 11.59 20.07
N GLY A 311 -13.09 10.99 19.05
CA GLY A 311 -13.50 9.59 19.06
C GLY A 311 -12.41 8.62 18.63
N TYR A 312 -11.37 9.06 17.92
CA TYR A 312 -10.32 8.17 17.41
C TYR A 312 -8.92 8.59 17.85
N TYR A 313 -8.54 9.84 17.57
CA TYR A 313 -7.17 10.27 17.80
C TYR A 313 -6.84 10.38 19.29
N LEU A 314 -7.70 11.02 20.09
CA LEU A 314 -7.49 11.16 21.53
C LEU A 314 -7.38 9.80 22.27
N PRO A 315 -8.30 8.82 22.07
CA PRO A 315 -8.21 7.51 22.72
C PRO A 315 -6.95 6.71 22.35
N ARG A 316 -6.39 6.94 21.16
CA ARG A 316 -5.20 6.25 20.68
C ARG A 316 -3.88 6.95 20.99
N MET A 317 -3.89 8.16 21.55
CA MET A 317 -2.66 8.88 21.91
C MET A 317 -1.70 8.04 22.77
N PRO A 318 -2.13 7.31 23.83
CA PRO A 318 -1.21 6.49 24.62
C PRO A 318 -0.49 5.41 23.80
N TYR A 319 -1.22 4.75 22.89
CA TYR A 319 -0.64 3.76 21.99
C TYR A 319 0.34 4.39 20.99
N ASN A 320 -0.02 5.53 20.41
CA ASN A 320 0.84 6.24 19.46
C ASN A 320 2.16 6.69 20.11
N ILE A 321 2.11 7.19 21.35
CA ILE A 321 3.32 7.55 22.12
C ILE A 321 4.20 6.32 22.34
N LYS A 322 3.63 5.20 22.80
CA LYS A 322 4.36 3.95 22.98
C LYS A 322 4.98 3.45 21.68
N LYS A 323 4.25 3.52 20.56
CA LYS A 323 4.73 3.11 19.24
C LYS A 323 5.97 3.92 18.85
N VAL A 324 5.90 5.25 18.96
CA VAL A 324 7.04 6.15 18.67
C VAL A 324 8.25 5.79 19.52
N TRP A 325 8.09 5.59 20.83
CA TRP A 325 9.20 5.23 21.72
C TRP A 325 9.81 3.85 21.43
N SER A 326 9.05 2.91 20.86
CA SER A 326 9.54 1.58 20.51
C SER A 326 10.25 1.51 19.14
N GLU A 327 10.01 2.51 18.28
CA GLU A 327 10.50 2.53 16.89
C GLU A 327 11.75 3.40 16.70
N TRP A 328 11.93 4.41 17.55
CA TRP A 328 13.03 5.39 17.54
C TRP A 328 14.02 5.16 18.68
#